data_AF-A0A2D9CDQ2-F1
#
_entry.id   AF-A0A2D9CDQ2-F1
#
_cell.length_a   1.000
_cell.length_b   1.000
_cell.length_c   1.000
_cell.angle_alpha   90.00
_cell.angle_beta   90.00
_cell.angle_gamma   90.00
#
_symmetry.space_group_name_H-M   'P 1'
#
loop_
_entity.id
_entity.type
_entity.pdbx_description
1 polymer ?
#
loop_
_entity_poly.entity_id
_entity_poly.type
_entity_poly.pdbx_seq_one_letter_code
_entity_poly.pdbx_strand_id
1 'polypeptide(L)'
;MSIADWWPSCVPEDQRRAWIRPAIMNKWFKVDGIQPTSYISRAERQNKPIRYKRQKHSVRKDCITGPKVYRVLDLVARAKGEGKKIEPADELYHESAMDALTLKRYRIEKEIKQFERGVRHLIESSVLSNTLTDKHMVLEQEIVAQAESFENQCGVYFLVRDNRVVYVGQSVQISARLADHSKTKNFDSYTFIRCDKEKLDVLESLYIHALSPEYQGRSGYKGSHIAAPYTFEQLVALGDNK
;
A
#
# COMPACT_ATOMS: atom_id res chain seq x y z
N MET A 1 -38.35 -9.32 -31.20
CA MET A 1 -38.25 -8.22 -30.22
C MET A 1 -39.09 -8.58 -29.02
N SER A 2 -38.48 -8.66 -27.83
CA SER A 2 -39.23 -8.88 -26.60
C SER A 2 -40.15 -7.67 -26.36
N ILE A 3 -41.36 -7.90 -25.85
CA ILE A 3 -42.30 -6.82 -25.47
C ILE A 3 -41.64 -5.86 -24.43
N ALA A 4 -40.63 -6.33 -23.70
CA ALA A 4 -39.85 -5.54 -22.76
C ALA A 4 -38.97 -4.45 -23.42
N ASP A 5 -38.48 -4.66 -24.65
CA ASP A 5 -37.56 -3.73 -25.33
C ASP A 5 -38.28 -2.48 -25.88
N TRP A 6 -39.61 -2.49 -25.86
CA TRP A 6 -40.39 -1.43 -26.48
C TRP A 6 -40.55 -0.18 -25.59
N TRP A 7 -40.30 -0.28 -24.29
CA TRP A 7 -40.45 0.83 -23.33
C TRP A 7 -39.11 1.41 -22.87
N PRO A 8 -39.01 2.74 -22.70
CA PRO A 8 -37.86 3.34 -22.01
C PRO A 8 -37.79 2.84 -20.56
N SER A 9 -36.59 2.47 -20.10
CA SER A 9 -36.36 1.98 -18.73
C SER A 9 -36.72 3.00 -17.64
N CYS A 10 -36.71 4.29 -17.98
CA CYS A 10 -37.04 5.39 -17.09
C CYS A 10 -38.55 5.64 -16.88
N VAL A 11 -39.44 4.90 -17.57
CA VAL A 11 -40.90 5.02 -17.38
C VAL A 11 -41.41 3.92 -16.44
N PRO A 12 -42.01 4.29 -15.28
CA PRO A 12 -42.61 3.32 -14.35
C PRO A 12 -43.66 2.45 -15.02
N GLU A 13 -43.65 1.15 -14.72
CA GLU A 13 -44.46 0.15 -15.44
C GLU A 13 -45.97 0.38 -15.32
N ASP A 14 -46.42 0.78 -14.14
CA ASP A 14 -47.79 1.17 -13.82
C ASP A 14 -48.25 2.41 -14.61
N GLN A 15 -47.32 3.29 -14.97
CA GLN A 15 -47.61 4.56 -15.66
C GLN A 15 -47.59 4.47 -17.18
N ARG A 16 -47.01 3.39 -17.76
CA ARG A 16 -46.86 3.19 -19.22
C ARG A 16 -48.16 3.39 -20.00
N ARG A 17 -49.29 2.93 -19.46
CA ARG A 17 -50.62 3.02 -20.10
C ARG A 17 -51.56 4.04 -19.47
N ALA A 18 -51.13 4.70 -18.39
CA ALA A 18 -51.96 5.65 -17.65
C ALA A 18 -52.21 6.94 -18.43
N TRP A 19 -53.36 7.59 -18.16
CA TRP A 19 -53.69 8.92 -18.67
C TRP A 19 -53.21 9.96 -17.66
N ILE A 20 -52.10 10.64 -17.97
CA ILE A 20 -51.44 11.56 -17.03
C ILE A 20 -51.19 12.92 -17.68
N ARG A 21 -50.89 13.91 -16.83
CA ARG A 21 -50.55 15.26 -17.28
C ARG A 21 -49.13 15.30 -17.88
N PRO A 22 -48.88 16.10 -18.93
CA PRO A 22 -47.55 16.22 -19.54
C PRO A 22 -46.43 16.58 -18.55
N ALA A 23 -46.73 17.45 -17.56
CA ALA A 23 -45.76 17.85 -16.55
C ALA A 23 -45.23 16.67 -15.71
N ILE A 24 -46.03 15.62 -15.53
CA ILE A 24 -45.59 14.41 -14.82
C ILE A 24 -44.61 13.62 -15.70
N MET A 25 -44.86 13.52 -17.01
CA MET A 25 -43.99 12.82 -17.95
C MET A 25 -42.59 13.44 -18.05
N ASN A 26 -42.48 14.76 -17.87
CA ASN A 26 -41.20 15.48 -17.89
C ASN A 26 -40.20 14.95 -16.86
N LYS A 27 -40.67 14.33 -15.77
CA LYS A 27 -39.83 13.76 -14.73
C LYS A 27 -39.19 12.43 -15.12
N TRP A 28 -39.68 11.79 -16.17
CA TRP A 28 -39.28 10.43 -16.53
C TRP A 28 -38.37 10.40 -17.74
N PHE A 29 -38.69 11.16 -18.78
CA PHE A 29 -37.94 11.12 -20.02
C PHE A 29 -37.99 12.42 -20.81
N LYS A 30 -37.09 12.50 -21.79
CA LYS A 30 -37.00 13.50 -22.85
C LYS A 30 -37.14 12.83 -24.20
N VAL A 31 -37.63 13.58 -25.18
CA VAL A 31 -37.71 13.17 -26.58
C VAL A 31 -36.74 14.05 -27.36
N ASP A 32 -35.67 13.49 -27.90
CA ASP A 32 -34.68 14.22 -28.71
C ASP A 32 -34.14 15.47 -27.96
N GLY A 33 -33.78 15.29 -26.68
CA GLY A 33 -33.30 16.35 -25.80
C GLY A 33 -34.37 17.32 -25.25
N ILE A 34 -35.62 17.28 -25.72
CA ILE A 34 -36.69 18.17 -25.24
C ILE A 34 -37.70 17.49 -24.32
N GLN A 35 -38.33 18.27 -23.45
CA GLN A 35 -39.35 17.76 -22.53
C GLN A 35 -40.61 17.27 -23.29
N PRO A 36 -41.28 16.21 -22.79
CA PRO A 36 -42.56 15.72 -23.33
C PRO A 36 -43.60 16.82 -23.52
N THR A 37 -43.68 17.78 -22.59
CA THR A 37 -44.58 18.93 -22.72
C THR A 37 -44.25 19.77 -23.95
N SER A 38 -42.98 20.11 -24.18
CA SER A 38 -42.53 20.85 -25.36
C SER A 38 -42.74 20.06 -26.65
N TYR A 39 -42.52 18.75 -26.62
CA TYR A 39 -42.75 17.85 -27.74
C TYR A 39 -44.23 17.80 -28.15
N ILE A 40 -45.15 17.69 -27.17
CA ILE A 40 -46.60 17.78 -27.42
C ILE A 40 -46.97 19.11 -28.06
N SER A 41 -46.51 20.23 -27.50
CA SER A 41 -46.79 21.56 -28.05
C SER A 41 -46.22 21.75 -29.46
N ARG A 42 -45.10 21.10 -29.79
CA ARG A 42 -44.55 21.09 -31.15
C ARG A 42 -45.44 20.28 -32.11
N ALA A 43 -45.90 19.11 -31.68
CA ALA A 43 -46.79 18.27 -32.47
C ALA A 43 -48.13 18.96 -32.78
N GLU A 44 -48.68 19.69 -31.80
CA GLU A 44 -49.89 20.50 -31.98
C GLU A 44 -49.67 21.64 -33.00
N ARG A 45 -48.56 22.37 -32.92
CA ARG A 45 -48.22 23.44 -33.88
C ARG A 45 -48.01 22.93 -35.31
N GLN A 46 -47.61 21.67 -35.46
CA GLN A 46 -47.43 21.03 -36.76
C GLN A 46 -48.72 20.39 -37.31
N ASN A 47 -49.88 20.65 -36.68
CA ASN A 47 -51.15 20.02 -37.00
C ASN A 47 -51.11 18.47 -36.96
N LYS A 48 -50.25 17.90 -36.10
CA LYS A 48 -50.14 16.46 -35.85
C LYS A 48 -50.37 16.15 -34.38
N PRO A 49 -51.56 16.44 -33.82
CA PRO A 49 -51.81 16.32 -32.39
C PRO A 49 -51.71 14.87 -31.91
N ILE A 50 -51.11 14.68 -30.74
CA ILE A 50 -51.08 13.38 -30.06
C ILE A 50 -52.44 13.16 -29.38
N ARG A 51 -52.91 11.91 -29.36
CA ARG A 51 -54.19 11.53 -28.74
C ARG A 51 -54.23 11.98 -27.27
N TYR A 52 -55.26 12.74 -26.91
CA TYR A 52 -55.48 13.22 -25.55
C TYR A 52 -56.91 12.95 -25.09
N LYS A 53 -57.11 12.95 -23.77
CA LYS A 53 -58.42 13.08 -23.12
C LYS A 53 -58.42 14.36 -22.29
N ARG A 54 -59.60 14.90 -22.00
CA ARG A 54 -59.73 15.97 -21.01
C ARG A 54 -60.21 15.37 -19.70
N GLN A 55 -59.52 15.70 -18.62
CA GLN A 55 -59.95 15.28 -17.29
C GLN A 55 -61.30 15.95 -16.99
N LYS A 56 -62.32 15.18 -16.59
CA LYS A 56 -63.60 15.76 -16.16
C LYS A 56 -63.40 16.42 -14.79
N HIS A 57 -63.67 17.72 -14.67
CA HIS A 57 -63.84 18.35 -13.36
C HIS A 57 -65.31 18.19 -12.94
N SER A 58 -65.57 17.61 -11.77
CA SER A 58 -66.92 17.27 -11.30
C SER A 58 -67.65 18.40 -10.57
N VAL A 59 -67.18 19.65 -10.67
CA VAL A 59 -67.56 20.67 -9.68
C VAL A 59 -68.67 21.62 -10.17
N ARG A 60 -68.87 21.84 -11.48
CA ARG A 60 -70.01 22.63 -11.99
C ARG A 60 -70.48 22.12 -13.35
N LYS A 61 -71.81 22.09 -13.53
CA LYS A 61 -72.52 21.63 -14.74
C LYS A 61 -72.17 22.42 -16.00
N ASP A 62 -71.59 23.62 -15.85
CA ASP A 62 -71.51 24.62 -16.93
C ASP A 62 -70.08 24.98 -17.37
N CYS A 63 -69.05 24.20 -17.00
CA CYS A 63 -67.66 24.47 -17.39
C CYS A 63 -66.98 23.21 -17.96
N ILE A 64 -67.28 22.91 -19.22
CA ILE A 64 -66.76 21.75 -19.94
C ILE A 64 -65.38 22.09 -20.50
N THR A 65 -64.29 21.92 -19.75
CA THR A 65 -63.01 21.42 -20.28
C THR A 65 -61.91 21.44 -19.21
N GLY A 66 -61.63 20.29 -18.60
CA GLY A 66 -60.43 20.14 -17.78
C GLY A 66 -59.14 20.02 -18.60
N PRO A 67 -57.98 19.91 -17.92
CA PRO A 67 -56.67 19.84 -18.57
C PRO A 67 -56.55 18.61 -19.47
N LYS A 68 -55.76 18.76 -20.55
CA LYS A 68 -55.42 17.66 -21.45
C LYS A 68 -54.52 16.67 -20.70
N VAL A 69 -54.88 15.40 -20.76
CA VAL A 69 -54.09 14.26 -20.29
C VAL A 69 -53.77 13.37 -21.49
N TYR A 70 -52.58 12.77 -21.47
CA TYR A 70 -52.04 11.98 -22.56
C TYR A 70 -51.65 10.60 -22.01
N ARG A 71 -51.66 9.59 -22.86
CA ARG A 71 -51.03 8.30 -22.51
C ARG A 71 -49.55 8.37 -22.84
N VAL A 72 -48.73 7.90 -21.91
CA VAL A 72 -47.28 7.78 -22.15
C VAL A 72 -47.03 6.92 -23.39
N LEU A 73 -47.78 5.83 -23.52
CA LEU A 73 -47.86 4.98 -24.71
C LEU A 73 -47.93 5.74 -26.03
N ASP A 74 -48.90 6.65 -26.15
CA ASP A 74 -49.18 7.34 -27.41
C ASP A 74 -48.03 8.30 -27.77
N LEU A 75 -47.43 8.92 -26.75
CA LEU A 75 -46.30 9.83 -26.94
C LEU A 75 -45.01 9.09 -27.32
N VAL A 76 -44.70 8.00 -26.62
CA VAL A 76 -43.53 7.13 -26.89
C VAL A 76 -43.65 6.51 -28.27
N ALA A 77 -44.81 5.95 -28.62
CA ALA A 77 -45.06 5.36 -29.94
C ALA A 77 -44.90 6.40 -31.05
N ARG A 78 -45.41 7.62 -30.84
CA ARG A 78 -45.28 8.72 -31.79
C ARG A 78 -43.82 9.14 -31.98
N ALA A 79 -43.10 9.38 -30.88
CA ALA A 79 -41.69 9.75 -30.91
C ALA A 79 -40.84 8.71 -31.65
N LYS A 80 -41.01 7.42 -31.32
CA LYS A 80 -40.33 6.32 -32.02
C LYS A 80 -40.72 6.25 -33.51
N GLY A 81 -42.00 6.44 -33.84
CA GLY A 81 -42.46 6.47 -35.23
C GLY A 81 -41.88 7.63 -36.06
N GLU A 82 -41.48 8.72 -35.40
CA GLU A 82 -40.75 9.84 -36.00
C GLU A 82 -39.22 9.66 -35.96
N GLY A 83 -38.71 8.50 -35.52
CA GLY A 83 -37.29 8.23 -35.39
C GLY A 83 -36.61 9.03 -34.26
N LYS A 84 -37.37 9.57 -33.31
CA LYS A 84 -36.84 10.36 -32.19
C LYS A 84 -36.32 9.48 -31.08
N LYS A 85 -35.16 9.85 -30.52
CA LYS A 85 -34.55 9.18 -29.36
C LYS A 85 -35.32 9.53 -28.09
N ILE A 86 -35.51 8.55 -27.20
CA ILE A 86 -36.09 8.76 -25.89
C ILE A 86 -35.00 8.54 -24.84
N GLU A 87 -34.77 9.53 -24.00
CA GLU A 87 -33.69 9.56 -23.01
C GLU A 87 -34.26 9.80 -21.62
N PRO A 88 -33.61 9.37 -20.53
CA PRO A 88 -34.03 9.69 -19.17
C PRO A 88 -34.10 11.20 -18.93
N ALA A 89 -34.96 11.64 -18.01
CA ALA A 89 -34.92 13.02 -17.53
C ALA A 89 -33.64 13.27 -16.73
N ASP A 90 -33.10 14.49 -16.76
CA ASP A 90 -31.83 14.84 -16.09
C ASP A 90 -31.90 14.57 -14.58
N GLU A 91 -33.04 14.86 -13.94
CA GLU A 91 -33.26 14.65 -12.50
C GLU A 91 -33.00 13.20 -12.08
N LEU A 92 -33.52 12.23 -12.84
CA LEU A 92 -33.30 10.79 -12.56
C LEU A 92 -31.84 10.37 -12.75
N TYR A 93 -31.14 10.98 -13.71
CA TYR A 93 -29.72 10.71 -13.94
C TYR A 93 -28.87 11.26 -12.79
N HIS A 94 -29.18 12.48 -12.34
CA HIS A 94 -28.47 13.12 -11.23
C HIS A 94 -28.68 12.37 -9.90
N GLU A 95 -29.89 11.89 -9.62
CA GLU A 95 -30.18 11.11 -8.41
C GLU A 95 -29.36 9.82 -8.37
N SER A 96 -29.37 9.04 -9.46
CA SER A 96 -28.58 7.80 -9.55
C SER A 96 -27.07 8.06 -9.45
N ALA A 97 -26.58 9.15 -10.05
CA ALA A 97 -25.18 9.55 -9.93
C ALA A 97 -24.82 9.94 -8.49
N MET A 98 -25.72 10.63 -7.79
CA MET A 98 -25.50 11.03 -6.39
C MET A 98 -25.47 9.84 -5.44
N ASP A 99 -26.34 8.85 -5.64
CA ASP A 99 -26.32 7.62 -4.86
C ASP A 99 -25.01 6.85 -5.06
N ALA A 100 -24.57 6.75 -6.33
CA ALA A 100 -23.30 6.09 -6.66
C ALA A 100 -22.09 6.80 -6.03
N LEU A 101 -22.08 8.15 -6.02
CA LEU A 101 -21.04 8.93 -5.38
C LEU A 101 -21.06 8.78 -3.86
N THR A 102 -22.25 8.75 -3.26
CA THR A 102 -22.43 8.57 -1.81
C THR A 102 -21.88 7.22 -1.36
N LEU A 103 -22.16 6.15 -2.12
CA LEU A 103 -21.65 4.82 -1.85
C LEU A 103 -20.11 4.76 -1.97
N LYS A 104 -19.54 5.40 -3.00
CA LYS A 104 -18.07 5.50 -3.15
C LYS A 104 -17.43 6.24 -1.99
N ARG A 105 -18.00 7.37 -1.58
CA ARG A 105 -17.53 8.14 -0.43
C ARG A 105 -17.51 7.29 0.84
N TYR A 106 -18.60 6.58 1.11
CA TYR A 106 -18.69 5.70 2.28
C TYR A 106 -17.59 4.62 2.28
N ARG A 107 -17.29 4.03 1.12
CA ARG A 107 -16.24 3.02 0.99
C ARG A 107 -14.85 3.59 1.30
N ILE A 108 -14.54 4.76 0.74
CA ILE A 108 -13.26 5.45 0.97
C ILE A 108 -13.11 5.84 2.44
N GLU A 109 -14.17 6.37 3.07
CA GLU A 109 -14.14 6.72 4.50
C GLU A 109 -13.88 5.49 5.39
N LYS A 110 -14.38 4.32 5.01
CA LYS A 110 -14.11 3.06 5.72
C LYS A 110 -12.66 2.62 5.58
N GLU A 111 -12.08 2.73 4.38
CA GLU A 111 -10.68 2.40 4.11
C GLU A 111 -9.73 3.32 4.89
N ILE A 112 -9.98 4.64 4.88
CA ILE A 112 -9.21 5.62 5.66
C ILE A 112 -9.19 5.24 7.15
N LYS A 113 -10.37 4.95 7.74
CA LYS A 113 -10.45 4.56 9.16
C LYS A 113 -9.68 3.28 9.48
N GLN A 114 -9.60 2.33 8.55
CA GLN A 114 -8.79 1.13 8.73
C GLN A 114 -7.29 1.44 8.71
N PHE A 115 -6.85 2.26 7.75
CA PHE A 115 -5.46 2.70 7.68
C PHE A 115 -5.02 3.49 8.92
N GLU A 116 -5.85 4.43 9.40
CA GLU A 116 -5.56 5.23 10.59
C GLU A 116 -5.32 4.36 11.84
N ARG A 117 -6.10 3.28 12.01
CA ARG A 117 -5.93 2.34 13.12
C ARG A 117 -4.60 1.60 13.05
N GLY A 118 -4.21 1.12 11.87
CA GLY A 118 -2.94 0.44 11.67
C GLY A 118 -1.75 1.34 11.98
N VAL A 119 -1.79 2.59 11.51
CA VAL A 119 -0.73 3.58 11.74
C VAL A 119 -0.64 3.96 13.22
N ARG A 120 -1.76 4.15 13.93
CA ARG A 120 -1.73 4.46 15.37
C ARG A 120 -1.03 3.38 16.19
N HIS A 121 -1.34 2.11 15.93
CA HIS A 121 -0.69 1.00 16.65
C HIS A 121 0.83 0.95 16.43
N LEU A 122 1.29 1.21 15.21
CA LEU A 122 2.72 1.26 14.90
C LEU A 122 3.42 2.42 15.63
N ILE A 123 2.79 3.59 15.67
CA ILE A 123 3.32 4.76 16.38
C ILE A 123 3.38 4.49 17.89
N GLU A 124 2.29 3.99 18.49
CA GLU A 124 2.24 3.67 19.92
C GLU A 124 3.32 2.67 20.32
N SER A 125 3.55 1.62 19.53
CA SER A 125 4.60 0.63 19.77
C SER A 125 6.01 1.25 19.70
N SER A 126 6.26 2.14 18.73
CA SER A 126 7.55 2.83 18.59
C SER A 126 7.81 3.80 19.75
N VAL A 127 6.80 4.56 20.18
CA VAL A 127 6.90 5.46 21.34
C VAL A 127 7.14 4.67 22.63
N LEU A 128 6.43 3.55 22.83
CA LEU A 128 6.63 2.68 23.99
C LEU A 128 8.06 2.13 24.05
N SER A 129 8.60 1.64 22.94
CA SER A 129 9.99 1.16 22.86
C SER A 129 10.99 2.24 23.24
N ASN A 130 10.82 3.45 22.70
CA ASN A 130 11.73 4.55 22.98
C ASN A 130 11.69 4.94 24.46
N THR A 131 10.50 4.95 25.07
CA THR A 131 10.32 5.27 26.48
C THR A 131 10.94 4.21 27.41
N LEU A 132 10.92 2.93 27.01
CA LEU A 132 11.40 1.83 27.84
C LEU A 132 12.89 1.50 27.67
N THR A 133 13.47 1.81 26.50
CA THR A 133 14.81 1.33 26.13
C THR A 133 15.75 2.42 25.59
N ASP A 134 15.28 3.68 25.52
CA ASP A 134 15.95 4.80 24.84
C ASP A 134 16.31 4.49 23.36
N LYS A 135 15.59 3.53 22.76
CA LYS A 135 15.79 3.10 21.37
C LYS A 135 14.45 2.99 20.65
N HIS A 136 14.42 3.55 19.44
CA HIS A 136 13.31 3.35 18.51
C HIS A 136 13.30 1.93 17.97
N MET A 137 12.11 1.36 17.80
CA MET A 137 11.96 0.13 17.00
C MET A 137 12.27 0.46 15.55
N VAL A 138 13.27 -0.23 15.00
CA VAL A 138 13.59 -0.19 13.57
C VAL A 138 12.62 -1.08 12.80
N LEU A 139 12.34 -0.69 11.55
CA LEU A 139 11.49 -1.48 10.64
C LEU A 139 12.24 -2.71 10.14
N GLU A 140 11.49 -3.74 9.75
CA GLU A 140 12.07 -4.97 9.17
C GLU A 140 13.01 -4.67 8.00
N GLN A 141 12.63 -3.73 7.12
CA GLN A 141 13.46 -3.32 5.98
C GLN A 141 14.79 -2.70 6.41
N GLU A 142 14.80 -1.96 7.51
CA GLU A 142 16.02 -1.35 8.07
C GLU A 142 16.90 -2.43 8.70
N ILE A 143 16.30 -3.39 9.41
CA ILE A 143 17.01 -4.56 9.97
C ILE A 143 17.70 -5.35 8.84
N VAL A 144 16.96 -5.63 7.76
CA VAL A 144 17.51 -6.37 6.60
C VAL A 144 18.59 -5.56 5.88
N ALA A 145 18.45 -4.24 5.77
CA ALA A 145 19.47 -3.39 5.16
C ALA A 145 20.77 -3.31 5.97
N GLN A 146 20.67 -3.44 7.29
CA GLN A 146 21.82 -3.48 8.20
C GLN A 146 22.36 -4.90 8.45
N ALA A 147 21.68 -5.92 7.94
CA ALA A 147 22.10 -7.30 8.14
C ALA A 147 23.44 -7.54 7.42
N GLU A 148 24.46 -7.86 8.20
CA GLU A 148 25.71 -8.37 7.65
C GLU A 148 25.54 -9.85 7.28
N SER A 149 26.23 -10.27 6.21
CA SER A 149 26.25 -11.67 5.81
C SER A 149 26.75 -12.54 6.96
N PHE A 150 26.11 -13.69 7.19
CA PHE A 150 26.55 -14.72 8.15
C PHE A 150 27.89 -15.38 7.74
N GLU A 151 28.65 -14.78 6.84
CA GLU A 151 30.01 -15.22 6.55
C GLU A 151 30.80 -15.19 7.86
N ASN A 152 31.37 -16.36 8.19
CA ASN A 152 31.98 -16.62 9.48
C ASN A 152 32.91 -15.46 9.87
N GLN A 153 32.88 -15.06 11.15
CA GLN A 153 33.78 -14.05 11.70
C GLN A 153 35.24 -14.53 11.57
N CYS A 154 35.80 -14.35 10.38
CA CYS A 154 37.13 -14.70 9.99
C CYS A 154 38.01 -13.49 10.24
N GLY A 155 39.02 -13.66 11.09
CA GLY A 155 39.86 -12.55 11.48
C GLY A 155 40.82 -12.86 12.61
N VAL A 156 41.54 -11.82 12.99
CA VAL A 156 42.45 -11.81 14.15
C VAL A 156 41.69 -11.20 15.34
N TYR A 157 41.64 -11.93 16.44
CA TYR A 157 41.03 -11.49 17.70
C TYR A 157 42.09 -11.19 18.75
N PHE A 158 41.71 -10.29 19.67
CA PHE A 158 42.54 -9.76 20.73
C PHE A 158 41.82 -10.01 22.05
N LEU A 159 42.47 -10.69 22.99
CA LEU A 159 41.97 -10.78 24.35
C LEU A 159 42.56 -9.64 25.16
N VAL A 160 41.70 -8.93 25.88
CA VAL A 160 42.04 -7.73 26.64
C VAL A 160 41.79 -7.97 28.11
N ARG A 161 42.73 -7.52 28.94
CA ARG A 161 42.61 -7.47 30.39
C ARG A 161 43.20 -6.17 30.89
N ASP A 162 42.48 -5.48 31.77
CA ASP A 162 42.93 -4.22 32.39
C ASP A 162 43.38 -3.20 31.33
N ASN A 163 42.62 -3.10 30.23
CA ASN A 163 42.91 -2.22 29.09
C ASN A 163 44.25 -2.52 28.36
N ARG A 164 44.73 -3.76 28.43
CA ARG A 164 45.92 -4.25 27.71
C ARG A 164 45.64 -5.52 26.92
N VAL A 165 46.21 -5.64 25.72
CA VAL A 165 46.14 -6.88 24.93
C VAL A 165 47.03 -7.92 25.58
N VAL A 166 46.43 -9.00 26.08
CA VAL A 166 47.13 -10.12 26.73
C VAL A 166 47.31 -11.31 25.81
N TYR A 167 46.58 -11.40 24.69
CA TYR A 167 46.70 -12.47 23.72
C TYR A 167 46.20 -12.04 22.34
N VAL A 168 46.82 -12.57 21.29
CA VAL A 168 46.42 -12.39 19.90
C VAL A 168 46.27 -13.78 19.29
N GLY A 169 45.21 -14.01 18.54
CA GLY A 169 45.03 -15.25 17.80
C GLY A 169 44.13 -15.05 16.58
N GLN A 170 44.14 -16.02 15.67
CA GLN A 170 43.27 -16.01 14.49
C GLN A 170 42.21 -17.11 14.52
N SER A 171 41.14 -16.91 13.78
CA SER A 171 40.18 -17.96 13.48
C SER A 171 39.38 -17.63 12.23
N VAL A 172 38.97 -18.66 11.50
CA VAL A 172 37.88 -18.53 10.52
C VAL A 172 36.52 -18.41 11.21
N GLN A 173 36.44 -18.74 12.50
CA GLN A 173 35.25 -18.65 13.34
C GLN A 173 35.64 -18.21 14.76
N ILE A 174 35.74 -16.90 14.98
CA ILE A 174 36.25 -16.30 16.23
C ILE A 174 35.39 -16.71 17.44
N SER A 175 34.07 -16.76 17.29
CA SER A 175 33.14 -17.09 18.39
C SER A 175 33.45 -18.44 19.05
N ALA A 176 33.76 -19.47 18.26
CA ALA A 176 34.12 -20.78 18.76
C ALA A 176 35.44 -20.75 19.57
N ARG A 177 36.44 -20.00 19.09
CA ARG A 177 37.74 -19.88 19.76
C ARG A 177 37.67 -19.09 21.07
N LEU A 178 36.84 -18.05 21.14
CA LEU A 178 36.62 -17.28 22.36
C LEU A 178 36.04 -18.16 23.49
N ALA A 179 35.11 -19.06 23.15
CA ALA A 179 34.50 -19.98 24.11
C ALA A 179 35.49 -21.00 24.69
N ASP A 180 36.53 -21.38 23.95
CA ASP A 180 37.59 -22.25 24.45
C ASP A 180 38.61 -21.47 25.28
N HIS A 181 38.94 -20.24 24.87
CA HIS A 181 39.87 -19.40 25.62
C HIS A 181 39.30 -18.91 26.95
N SER A 182 37.99 -18.68 27.07
CA SER A 182 37.37 -18.30 28.35
C SER A 182 37.57 -19.34 29.46
N LYS A 183 37.86 -20.60 29.09
CA LYS A 183 38.16 -21.69 30.05
C LYS A 183 39.62 -21.72 30.50
N THR A 184 40.53 -21.09 29.74
CA THR A 184 41.99 -21.32 29.88
C THR A 184 42.81 -20.05 30.02
N LYS A 185 42.28 -18.89 29.63
CA LYS A 185 42.95 -17.59 29.69
C LYS A 185 42.10 -16.59 30.49
N ASN A 186 42.77 -15.69 31.20
CA ASN A 186 42.11 -14.65 31.99
C ASN A 186 42.04 -13.34 31.19
N PHE A 187 40.83 -12.93 30.80
CA PHE A 187 40.55 -11.67 30.08
C PHE A 187 39.16 -11.15 30.45
N ASP A 188 38.95 -9.83 30.36
CA ASP A 188 37.68 -9.16 30.69
C ASP A 188 36.87 -8.76 29.44
N SER A 189 37.56 -8.62 28.31
CA SER A 189 36.97 -8.16 27.06
C SER A 189 37.76 -8.69 25.86
N TYR A 190 37.16 -8.60 24.68
CA TYR A 190 37.82 -8.96 23.43
C TYR A 190 37.43 -8.00 22.32
N THR A 191 38.27 -7.93 21.30
CA THR A 191 37.95 -7.26 20.02
C THR A 191 38.52 -8.07 18.87
N PHE A 192 38.14 -7.78 17.63
CA PHE A 192 38.68 -8.48 16.48
C PHE A 192 38.70 -7.60 15.22
N ILE A 193 39.57 -7.96 14.30
CA ILE A 193 39.70 -7.34 12.98
C ILE A 193 39.39 -8.41 11.94
N ARG A 194 38.39 -8.14 11.10
CA ARG A 194 38.03 -9.03 9.98
C ARG A 194 39.14 -9.04 8.93
N CYS A 195 39.49 -10.22 8.45
CA CYS A 195 40.37 -10.37 7.30
C CYS A 195 40.08 -11.66 6.55
N ASP A 196 40.43 -11.67 5.26
CA ASP A 196 40.35 -12.86 4.42
C ASP A 196 41.18 -13.99 5.03
N LYS A 197 40.76 -15.23 4.80
CA LYS A 197 41.42 -16.42 5.36
C LYS A 197 42.90 -16.48 4.98
N GLU A 198 43.22 -16.04 3.77
CA GLU A 198 44.57 -16.02 3.20
C GLU A 198 45.50 -15.01 3.89
N LYS A 199 44.93 -14.04 4.63
CA LYS A 199 45.67 -12.98 5.33
C LYS A 199 45.77 -13.19 6.83
N LEU A 200 45.11 -14.23 7.38
CA LEU A 200 45.04 -14.48 8.82
C LEU A 200 46.43 -14.55 9.43
N ASP A 201 47.27 -15.43 8.89
CA ASP A 201 48.63 -15.67 9.37
C ASP A 201 49.44 -14.36 9.40
N VAL A 202 49.33 -13.54 8.34
CA VAL A 202 50.15 -12.32 8.15
C VAL A 202 49.79 -11.36 9.26
N LEU A 203 48.48 -11.16 9.39
CA LEU A 203 47.90 -10.17 10.26
C LEU A 203 48.08 -10.55 11.74
N GLU A 204 47.88 -11.83 12.09
CA GLU A 204 48.10 -12.31 13.46
C GLU A 204 49.55 -12.05 13.88
N SER A 205 50.48 -12.37 13.00
CA SER A 205 51.91 -12.22 13.26
C SER A 205 52.32 -10.77 13.44
N LEU A 206 51.87 -9.87 12.56
CA LEU A 206 52.15 -8.43 12.70
C LEU A 206 51.72 -7.92 14.09
N TYR A 207 50.55 -8.31 14.56
CA TYR A 207 50.05 -7.90 15.86
C TYR A 207 50.78 -8.56 17.03
N ILE A 208 51.12 -9.85 16.95
CA ILE A 208 51.93 -10.51 17.98
C ILE A 208 53.28 -9.81 18.16
N HIS A 209 53.95 -9.46 17.06
CA HIS A 209 55.24 -8.76 17.12
C HIS A 209 55.13 -7.33 17.62
N ALA A 210 54.11 -6.59 17.18
CA ALA A 210 53.91 -5.22 17.60
C ALA A 210 53.54 -5.10 19.08
N LEU A 211 52.74 -6.04 19.60
CA LEU A 211 52.14 -5.94 20.93
C LEU A 211 52.85 -6.79 22.00
N SER A 212 53.59 -7.83 21.59
CA SER A 212 54.27 -8.79 22.47
C SER A 212 53.43 -9.25 23.67
N PRO A 213 52.24 -9.84 23.45
CA PRO A 213 51.26 -10.13 24.51
C PRO A 213 51.77 -11.13 25.55
N GLU A 214 51.37 -10.95 26.81
CA GLU A 214 51.79 -11.75 27.96
C GLU A 214 51.49 -13.25 27.80
N TYR A 215 50.32 -13.60 27.26
CA TYR A 215 49.85 -14.97 27.12
C TYR A 215 50.15 -15.61 25.78
N GLN A 216 51.02 -14.97 24.98
CA GLN A 216 51.49 -15.58 23.75
C GLN A 216 52.48 -16.69 24.07
N GLY A 217 52.36 -17.81 23.36
CA GLY A 217 53.33 -18.90 23.47
C GLY A 217 54.74 -18.41 23.12
N ARG A 218 55.76 -19.07 23.68
CA ARG A 218 57.17 -18.82 23.37
C ARG A 218 57.85 -20.10 22.93
N SER A 219 58.72 -20.02 21.94
CA SER A 219 59.48 -21.14 21.36
C SER A 219 60.99 -20.84 21.35
N GLY A 220 61.82 -21.87 21.13
CA GLY A 220 63.29 -21.78 21.16
C GLY A 220 63.94 -22.06 22.53
N TYR A 221 65.28 -22.11 22.57
CA TYR A 221 66.03 -22.35 23.82
C TYR A 221 65.67 -21.29 24.86
N LYS A 222 65.12 -21.72 26.00
CA LYS A 222 64.59 -20.88 27.10
C LYS A 222 63.46 -19.90 26.71
N GLY A 223 62.71 -20.14 25.62
CA GLY A 223 61.59 -19.27 25.22
C GLY A 223 62.02 -17.93 24.63
N SER A 224 63.11 -17.95 23.87
CA SER A 224 63.75 -16.78 23.24
C SER A 224 62.88 -16.11 22.15
N HIS A 225 61.95 -16.83 21.55
CA HIS A 225 61.13 -16.33 20.45
C HIS A 225 59.65 -16.35 20.83
N ILE A 226 58.92 -15.28 20.48
CA ILE A 226 57.46 -15.24 20.60
C ILE A 226 56.86 -16.08 19.46
N ALA A 227 55.88 -16.93 19.78
CA ALA A 227 55.24 -17.81 18.81
C ALA A 227 54.19 -17.03 18.00
N ALA A 228 54.38 -16.95 16.69
CA ALA A 228 53.50 -16.27 15.76
C ALA A 228 53.38 -17.05 14.44
N PRO A 229 52.22 -17.05 13.77
CA PRO A 229 52.01 -17.76 12.51
C PRO A 229 52.40 -16.89 11.31
N TYR A 230 53.69 -16.60 11.13
CA TYR A 230 54.18 -15.67 10.10
C TYR A 230 53.72 -15.97 8.67
N THR A 231 53.44 -14.93 7.87
CA THR A 231 53.36 -14.92 6.37
C THR A 231 53.67 -13.48 5.90
N PHE A 232 53.85 -13.07 4.64
CA PHE A 232 53.90 -13.84 3.42
C PHE A 232 55.32 -14.32 3.11
N GLU A 233 56.28 -13.63 2.50
CA GLU A 233 57.58 -14.27 2.21
C GLU A 233 58.46 -14.59 3.44
N GLN A 234 57.99 -14.49 4.68
CA GLN A 234 58.74 -14.67 5.96
C GLN A 234 57.97 -13.99 7.13
N LEU A 235 56.96 -13.15 6.82
CA LEU A 235 56.83 -11.69 7.09
C LEU A 235 57.78 -10.76 6.28
N VAL A 236 58.20 -11.26 5.10
CA VAL A 236 59.27 -10.79 4.18
C VAL A 236 60.68 -10.55 4.80
N ALA A 237 60.88 -11.25 5.92
CA ALA A 237 61.92 -11.43 6.91
C ALA A 237 61.43 -10.65 8.07
N LEU A 238 61.84 -11.01 9.24
CA LEU A 238 61.79 -10.05 10.31
C LEU A 238 63.01 -9.10 10.26
N GLY A 239 63.52 -8.50 9.17
CA GLY A 239 63.17 -8.11 7.79
C GLY A 239 64.50 -7.81 7.11
N ASP A 240 64.97 -8.69 6.22
CA ASP A 240 66.35 -9.01 5.80
C ASP A 240 67.46 -9.14 6.87
N ASN A 241 67.39 -8.46 8.01
CA ASN A 241 68.30 -8.61 9.15
C ASN A 241 67.71 -7.84 10.34
N LYS A 242 67.73 -8.46 11.50
CA LYS A 242 68.11 -7.80 12.74
C LYS A 242 69.39 -8.46 13.22
#